data_AF-A0A388Q5Z0-F1
#
_entry.id   AF-A0A388Q5Z0-F1
#
_cell.length_a   1.000
_cell.length_b   1.000
_cell.length_c   1.000
_cell.angle_alpha   90.00
_cell.angle_beta   90.00
_cell.angle_gamma   90.00
#
_symmetry.space_group_name_H-M   'P 1'
#
loop_
_entity.id
_entity.type
_entity.pdbx_description
1 polymer ?
#
loop_
_entity_poly.entity_id
_entity_poly.type
_entity_poly.pdbx_seq_one_letter_code
_entity_poly.pdbx_strand_id
1 'polypeptide(L)' 'MFFDRIYLSHRVGLRKPNPAIFELVLRENQLKADETLFIDDSPQHIEAAKKLGIQTIHVTEGVTMEDTIFRNKE' A
#
# COMPACT_ATOMS: atom_id res chain seq x y z
N MET A 1 15.04 7.79 -10.63
CA MET A 1 13.81 8.28 -9.98
C MET A 1 13.03 7.06 -9.52
N PHE A 2 12.67 6.96 -8.23
CA PHE A 2 12.13 5.73 -7.63
C PHE A 2 10.60 5.60 -7.66
N PHE A 3 9.87 6.71 -7.88
CA PHE A 3 8.40 6.73 -7.82
C PHE A 3 7.82 7.46 -9.03
N ASP A 4 6.76 6.91 -9.62
CA ASP A 4 6.00 7.56 -10.70
C ASP A 4 5.09 8.68 -10.18
N ARG A 5 4.52 8.51 -8.98
CA ARG A 5 3.63 9.46 -8.31
C ARG A 5 3.88 9.49 -6.81
N ILE A 6 3.62 10.64 -6.19
CA ILE A 6 3.77 10.86 -4.75
C ILE A 6 2.50 11.47 -4.19
N TYR A 7 1.90 10.80 -3.20
CA TYR A 7 0.70 11.25 -2.50
C TYR A 7 1.06 11.67 -1.08
N LEU A 8 1.01 12.98 -0.82
CA LEU A 8 1.28 13.54 0.50
C LEU A 8 -0.03 13.95 1.15
N SER A 9 -0.33 13.41 2.34
CA SER A 9 -1.61 13.61 3.04
C SER A 9 -1.99 15.09 3.19
N HIS A 10 -1.04 15.95 3.54
CA HIS A 10 -1.26 17.40 3.69
C HIS A 10 -1.63 18.11 2.37
N ARG A 11 -1.29 17.54 1.21
CA ARG A 11 -1.63 18.11 -0.10
C ARG A 11 -2.98 17.62 -0.62
N VAL A 12 -3.31 16.36 -0.34
CA VAL A 12 -4.56 15.74 -0.83
C VAL A 12 -5.71 15.83 0.18
N GLY A 13 -5.45 16.24 1.42
CA GLY A 13 -6.47 16.37 2.48
C GLY A 13 -7.02 15.03 3.00
N LEU A 14 -6.41 13.91 2.59
CA LEU A 14 -6.79 12.56 2.96
C LEU A 14 -5.65 11.89 3.73
N ARG A 15 -5.99 11.02 4.67
CA ARG A 15 -4.99 10.28 5.47
C ARG A 15 -5.42 8.84 5.69
N LYS A 16 -4.45 7.95 5.75
CA LYS A 16 -4.66 6.59 6.25
C LYS A 16 -5.09 6.64 7.73
N PRO A 17 -5.91 5.69 8.22
CA PRO A 17 -6.48 4.52 7.53
C PRO A 17 -7.79 4.80 6.76
N ASN A 18 -8.17 6.07 6.49
CA ASN A 18 -9.41 6.33 5.76
C ASN A 18 -9.35 5.69 4.36
N PRO A 19 -10.32 4.82 3.97
CA PRO A 19 -10.36 4.17 2.65
C PRO A 19 -10.17 5.12 1.45
N ALA A 20 -10.64 6.36 1.57
CA ALA A 20 -10.62 7.34 0.50
C ALA A 20 -9.22 7.61 -0.08
N ILE A 21 -8.14 7.51 0.72
CA ILE A 21 -6.76 7.69 0.19
C ILE A 21 -6.35 6.52 -0.72
N PHE A 22 -6.73 5.30 -0.38
CA PHE A 22 -6.41 4.12 -1.17
C PHE A 22 -7.22 4.11 -2.46
N GLU A 23 -8.52 4.41 -2.38
CA GLU A 23 -9.39 4.56 -3.55
C GLU A 23 -8.91 5.66 -4.50
N LEU A 24 -8.43 6.80 -3.96
CA LEU A 24 -7.83 7.87 -4.76
C LEU A 24 -6.63 7.37 -5.56
N VAL A 25 -5.70 6.67 -4.89
CA VAL A 25 -4.48 6.13 -5.53
C VAL A 25 -4.85 5.10 -6.61
N LEU A 26 -5.75 4.15 -6.31
CA LEU A 26 -6.18 3.15 -7.29
C LEU A 26 -6.80 3.82 -8.52
N ARG A 27 -7.73 4.76 -8.32
CA ARG A 27 -8.45 5.44 -9.39
C ARG A 27 -7.53 6.28 -10.27
N GLU A 28 -6.68 7.11 -9.67
CA GLU A 28 -5.81 8.02 -10.45
C GLU A 28 -4.75 7.28 -11.26
N ASN A 29 -4.31 6.11 -10.78
CA ASN A 29 -3.31 5.30 -11.45
C ASN A 29 -3.93 4.15 -12.27
N GLN A 30 -5.27 4.07 -12.35
CA GLN A 30 -6.01 3.02 -13.05
C GLN A 30 -5.58 1.60 -12.63
N LEU A 31 -5.28 1.43 -11.34
CA LEU A 31 -4.86 0.16 -10.77
C LEU A 31 -6.06 -0.66 -10.31
N LYS A 32 -5.99 -1.99 -10.46
CA LYS A 32 -6.93 -2.90 -9.81
C LYS A 32 -6.43 -3.25 -8.42
N ALA A 33 -7.34 -3.32 -7.45
CA ALA A 33 -6.98 -3.57 -6.06
C ALA A 33 -6.29 -4.93 -5.89
N ASP A 34 -6.82 -5.98 -6.52
CA ASP A 34 -6.31 -7.36 -6.47
C ASP A 34 -4.94 -7.55 -7.14
N GLU A 35 -4.55 -6.64 -8.03
CA GLU A 35 -3.24 -6.57 -8.67
C GLU A 35 -2.28 -5.56 -7.99
N THR A 36 -2.71 -4.91 -6.90
CA THR A 36 -1.94 -3.88 -6.19
C THR A 36 -1.44 -4.37 -4.84
N LEU A 37 -0.16 -4.13 -4.56
CA LEU A 37 0.48 -4.41 -3.29
C LEU A 37 0.70 -3.12 -2.47
N PHE A 38 0.19 -3.09 -1.25
CA PHE A 38 0.41 -2.04 -0.26
C PHE A 38 1.32 -2.52 0.86
N ILE A 39 2.35 -1.73 1.17
CA ILE A 39 3.39 -2.04 2.15
C ILE A 39 3.42 -0.93 3.19
N ASP A 40 3.24 -1.28 4.47
CA ASP A 40 3.16 -0.32 5.58
C ASP A 40 3.49 -1.02 6.91
N ASP A 41 3.92 -0.25 7.90
CA ASP A 41 4.27 -0.73 9.25
C ASP A 41 3.09 -0.68 10.23
N SER A 42 2.04 0.06 9.89
CA SER A 42 0.91 0.29 10.78
C SER A 42 -0.22 -0.71 10.50
N PRO A 43 -0.59 -1.59 11.45
CA PRO A 43 -1.59 -2.64 11.21
C PRO A 43 -2.95 -2.05 10.81
N GLN A 44 -3.32 -0.89 11.36
CA GLN A 44 -4.56 -0.21 10.98
C GLN A 44 -4.61 0.24 9.51
N HIS A 45 -3.48 0.57 8.90
CA HIS A 45 -3.42 0.90 7.47
C HIS A 45 -3.55 -0.36 6.61
N ILE A 46 -2.88 -1.43 7.03
CA ILE A 46 -2.95 -2.75 6.40
C ILE A 46 -4.39 -3.25 6.35
N GLU A 47 -5.10 -3.23 7.49
CA GLU A 47 -6.49 -3.70 7.56
C GLU A 47 -7.46 -2.84 6.72
N ALA A 48 -7.21 -1.53 6.61
CA ALA A 48 -7.99 -0.67 5.72
C ALA A 48 -7.80 -1.02 4.24
N ALA A 49 -6.55 -1.25 3.82
CA ALA A 49 -6.24 -1.63 2.45
C ALA A 49 -6.81 -3.02 2.10
N LYS A 50 -6.68 -4.01 2.98
CA LYS A 50 -7.24 -5.36 2.79
C LYS A 50 -8.75 -5.34 2.54
N LYS A 51 -9.50 -4.50 3.28
CA LYS A 51 -10.96 -4.36 3.10
C LYS A 51 -11.36 -3.87 1.71
N LEU A 52 -10.46 -3.22 1.00
CA LEU A 52 -10.65 -2.77 -0.39
C LEU A 52 -10.19 -3.80 -1.43
N GLY A 53 -9.74 -4.99 -1.01
CA GLY A 53 -9.21 -6.03 -1.89
C GLY A 53 -7.75 -5.82 -2.29
N ILE A 54 -7.05 -4.88 -1.66
CA ILE A 54 -5.62 -4.61 -1.92
C ILE A 54 -4.77 -5.70 -1.25
N GLN A 55 -3.78 -6.22 -1.96
CA GLN A 55 -2.79 -7.12 -1.37
C GLN A 55 -1.91 -6.34 -0.39
N THR A 56 -1.54 -6.93 0.74
CA THR A 56 -0.80 -6.19 1.77
C THR A 56 0.37 -6.96 2.34
N ILE A 57 1.48 -6.28 2.59
CA ILE A 57 2.56 -6.75 3.45
C ILE A 57 2.66 -5.80 4.64
N HIS A 58 2.51 -6.37 5.84
CA HIS A 58 2.78 -5.66 7.08
C HIS A 58 4.27 -5.81 7.41
N VAL A 59 5.02 -4.70 7.33
CA VAL A 59 6.46 -4.70 7.64
C VAL A 59 6.63 -4.42 9.13
N THR A 60 7.08 -5.43 9.87
CA THR A 60 7.44 -5.30 11.28
C THR A 60 8.95 -5.13 11.43
N GLU A 61 9.38 -4.79 12.64
CA GLU A 61 10.81 -4.69 12.96
C GLU A 61 11.56 -5.97 12.59
N GLY A 62 12.71 -5.82 11.92
CA GLY A 62 13.56 -6.92 11.46
C GLY A 62 13.13 -7.60 10.17
N VAL A 63 11.98 -7.24 9.57
CA VAL A 63 11.53 -7.79 8.28
C VAL A 63 11.99 -6.91 7.14
N THR A 64 12.64 -7.50 6.14
CA THR A 64 13.08 -6.79 4.93
C THR A 64 12.15 -7.03 3.74
N MET A 65 12.32 -6.24 2.68
CA MET A 65 11.57 -6.45 1.43
C MET A 65 12.04 -7.74 0.74
N GLU A 66 13.29 -8.12 0.91
CA GLU A 66 13.90 -9.34 0.39
C GLU A 66 13.23 -10.58 0.99
N ASP A 67 12.91 -10.56 2.28
CA ASP A 67 12.23 -11.67 2.98
C ASP A 67 10.77 -11.89 2.50
N THR A 68 10.15 -10.84 1.98
CA THR A 68 8.71 -10.77 1.75
C THR A 68 8.33 -10.72 0.27
N ILE A 69 8.92 -9.82 -0.50
CA ILE A 69 8.59 -9.55 -1.91
C ILE A 69 9.43 -10.41 -2.85
N PHE A 70 10.74 -10.47 -2.62
CA PHE A 70 11.69 -11.10 -3.55
C PHE A 70 12.02 -12.55 -3.17
N ARG A 71 11.00 -13.32 -2.79
CA ARG A 71 11.19 -14.75 -2.54
C ARG A 71 11.60 -15.43 -3.85
N ASN A 72 12.77 -16.07 -3.85
CA ASN A 72 13.16 -16.95 -4.94
C ASN A 72 12.05 -18.01 -5.10
N LYS A 73 11.49 -18.11 -6.30
CA LYS A 73 10.70 -19.28 -6.67
C LYS A 73 11.65 -20.46 -6.63
N GLU A 74 11.38 -21.43 -5.74
CA GLU A 74 11.96 -22.78 -5.90
C GLU A 74 11.55 -23.38 -7.25
#